data_AF-A0A6P1ZJ16-F1
#
_entry.id   AF-A0A6P1ZJ16-F1
#
_cell.length_a   1.000
_cell.length_b   1.000
_cell.length_c   1.000
_cell.angle_alpha   90.00
_cell.angle_beta   90.00
_cell.angle_gamma   90.00
#
_symmetry.space_group_name_H-M   'P 1'
#
loop_
_entity.id
_entity.type
_entity.pdbx_description
1 polymer ?
#
loop_
_entity_poly.entity_id
_entity_poly.type
_entity_poly.pdbx_seq_one_letter_code
_entity_poly.pdbx_strand_id
1 'polypeptide(L)'
;MLVYNYHPVSREFLDAEEAFVNPLEPGKFLIPMNSTPVPPPSPSPGYVTIFMGRDGWAQMEDYRGKIAVHIETKLPVEIVGIGPLPDELTFESPATARDIWDGSQWVTPKQKGFWRSLIRRFSRNNE
;
A
#
# COMPACT_ATOMS: atom_id res chain seq x y z
N MET A 1 12.14 -20.19 26.83
CA MET A 1 12.07 -18.83 26.26
C MET A 1 11.55 -18.97 24.84
N LEU A 2 10.67 -18.10 24.37
CA LEU A 2 10.28 -18.10 22.95
C LEU A 2 11.24 -17.24 22.12
N VAL A 3 11.49 -17.69 20.91
CA VAL A 3 12.06 -16.87 19.83
C VAL A 3 11.04 -16.78 18.72
N TYR A 4 11.05 -15.65 18.04
CA TYR A 4 10.11 -15.31 16.99
C TYR A 4 10.88 -15.19 15.69
N ASN A 5 10.56 -16.06 14.76
CA ASN A 5 11.25 -16.18 13.48
C ASN A 5 10.64 -15.21 12.47
N TYR A 6 11.50 -14.67 11.61
CA TYR A 6 11.10 -13.81 10.51
C TYR A 6 11.78 -14.20 9.21
N HIS A 7 11.14 -13.90 8.10
CA HIS A 7 11.68 -14.17 6.78
C HIS A 7 12.94 -13.33 6.52
N PRO A 8 14.05 -13.89 5.99
CA PRO A 8 15.35 -13.20 5.91
C PRO A 8 15.34 -11.94 5.04
N VAL A 9 14.45 -11.88 4.04
CA VAL A 9 14.37 -10.78 3.07
C VAL A 9 13.24 -9.82 3.43
N SER A 10 11.99 -10.29 3.38
CA SER A 10 10.81 -9.46 3.68
C SER A 10 10.65 -9.12 5.16
N ARG A 11 11.36 -9.81 6.07
CA ARG A 11 11.28 -9.61 7.53
C ARG A 11 9.90 -9.88 8.13
N GLU A 12 8.99 -10.48 7.36
CA GLU A 12 7.67 -10.89 7.82
C GLU A 12 7.80 -11.90 8.96
N PHE A 13 7.00 -11.73 10.01
CA PHE A 13 6.84 -12.74 11.05
C PHE A 13 6.39 -14.07 10.44
N LEU A 14 7.02 -15.16 10.85
CA LEU A 14 6.72 -16.52 10.38
C LEU A 14 6.02 -17.32 11.49
N ASP A 15 6.75 -17.60 12.57
CA ASP A 15 6.28 -18.41 13.68
C ASP A 15 7.03 -18.07 14.98
N ALA A 16 6.58 -18.71 16.06
CA ALA A 16 7.23 -18.67 17.36
C ALA A 16 7.61 -20.10 17.76
N GLU A 17 8.82 -20.27 18.27
CA GLU A 17 9.32 -21.55 18.74
C GLU A 17 10.04 -21.42 20.10
N GLU A 18 10.17 -22.53 20.82
CA GLU A 18 10.97 -22.57 22.03
C GLU A 18 12.46 -22.58 21.69
N ALA A 19 13.21 -21.64 22.27
CA ALA A 19 14.64 -21.55 22.05
C ALA A 19 15.39 -22.71 22.73
N PHE A 20 16.39 -23.24 22.03
CA PHE A 20 17.31 -24.23 22.59
C PHE A 20 18.22 -23.60 23.66
N VAL A 21 18.48 -24.36 24.73
CA VAL A 21 19.49 -23.97 25.74
C VAL A 21 20.87 -24.07 25.12
N ASN A 22 21.76 -23.12 25.43
CA ASN A 22 23.15 -23.18 25.02
C ASN A 22 23.88 -24.27 25.81
N PRO A 23 24.38 -25.34 25.17
CA PRO A 23 25.03 -26.44 25.88
C PRO A 23 26.38 -26.06 26.52
N LEU A 24 27.00 -24.97 26.06
CA LEU A 24 28.28 -24.48 26.58
C LEU A 24 28.12 -23.45 27.71
N GLU A 25 26.95 -22.82 27.81
CA GLU A 25 26.69 -21.73 28.75
C GLU A 25 25.36 -21.93 29.47
N PRO A 26 25.36 -22.59 30.65
CA PRO A 26 24.15 -22.82 31.43
C PRO A 26 23.36 -21.53 31.69
N GLY A 27 22.05 -21.57 31.42
CA GLY A 27 21.15 -20.44 31.61
C GLY A 27 21.07 -19.47 30.43
N LYS A 28 21.86 -19.67 29.36
CA LYS A 28 21.69 -18.94 28.09
C LYS A 28 20.94 -19.77 27.05
N PHE A 29 20.34 -19.08 26.08
CA PHE A 29 19.60 -19.69 24.97
C PHE A 29 20.28 -19.34 23.65
N LEU A 30 20.20 -20.26 22.69
CA LEU A 30 20.63 -20.03 21.32
C LEU A 30 19.52 -19.27 20.59
N ILE A 31 19.89 -18.17 19.93
CA ILE A 31 18.99 -17.39 19.09
C ILE A 31 19.47 -17.58 17.64
N PRO A 32 18.70 -18.26 16.79
CA PRO A 32 19.07 -18.47 15.41
C PRO A 32 19.18 -17.15 14.62
N MET A 33 19.81 -17.24 13.44
CA MET A 33 19.80 -16.15 12.48
C MET A 33 18.36 -15.95 11.99
N ASN A 34 17.92 -14.70 11.94
CA ASN A 34 16.55 -14.31 11.59
C ASN A 34 15.50 -14.62 12.66
N SER A 35 15.92 -14.62 13.92
CA SER A 35 15.02 -14.76 15.07
C SER A 35 15.28 -13.65 16.08
N THR A 36 14.26 -13.32 16.88
CA THR A 36 14.37 -12.35 17.96
C THR A 36 13.64 -12.86 19.22
N PRO A 37 14.11 -12.55 20.44
CA PRO A 37 13.37 -12.85 21.66
C PRO A 37 12.25 -11.83 21.92
N VAL A 38 12.17 -10.75 21.13
CA VAL A 38 11.15 -9.72 21.26
C VAL A 38 9.84 -10.25 20.65
N PRO A 39 8.71 -10.26 21.38
CA PRO A 39 7.44 -10.72 20.85
C PRO A 39 6.87 -9.77 19.79
N PRO A 40 6.31 -10.28 18.68
CA PRO A 40 5.57 -9.48 17.73
C PRO A 40 4.22 -9.03 18.31
N PRO A 41 3.66 -7.89 17.86
CA PRO A 41 2.27 -7.54 18.12
C PRO A 41 1.32 -8.52 17.44
N SER A 42 0.11 -8.65 17.98
CA SER A 42 -0.96 -9.40 17.32
C SER A 42 -1.34 -8.75 15.99
N PRO A 43 -1.46 -9.51 14.89
CA PRO A 43 -1.79 -8.96 13.57
C PRO A 43 -3.16 -8.28 13.57
N SER A 44 -3.19 -7.02 13.12
CA SER A 44 -4.43 -6.30 12.84
C SER A 44 -4.98 -6.71 11.47
N PRO A 45 -6.31 -6.77 11.24
CA PRO A 45 -6.85 -7.08 9.92
C PRO A 45 -6.34 -6.11 8.85
N GLY A 46 -5.79 -6.65 7.76
CA GLY A 46 -5.22 -5.85 6.67
C GLY A 46 -3.80 -5.32 6.94
N TYR A 47 -3.12 -5.84 7.98
CA TYR A 47 -1.74 -5.52 8.28
C TYR A 47 -0.90 -6.79 8.37
N VAL A 48 0.40 -6.64 8.11
CA VAL A 48 1.42 -7.66 8.31
C VAL A 48 2.49 -7.16 9.27
N THR A 49 3.03 -8.07 10.08
CA THR A 49 4.05 -7.75 11.09
C THR A 49 5.44 -7.96 10.51
N ILE A 50 6.26 -6.90 10.50
CA ILE A 50 7.60 -6.82 9.91
C ILE A 50 8.64 -6.54 11.01
N PHE A 51 9.75 -7.29 11.00
CA PHE A 51 10.86 -7.06 11.92
C PHE A 51 11.78 -5.93 11.42
N MET A 52 11.89 -4.86 12.21
CA MET A 52 12.66 -3.65 11.96
C MET A 52 14.05 -3.67 12.63
N GLY A 53 14.53 -4.84 13.04
CA GLY A 53 15.84 -4.96 13.67
C GLY A 53 15.85 -4.41 15.09
N ARG A 54 16.61 -3.34 15.32
CA ARG A 54 16.73 -2.74 16.67
C ARG A 54 15.45 -2.11 17.17
N ASP A 55 14.60 -1.64 16.26
CA ASP A 55 13.32 -1.02 16.59
C ASP A 55 12.23 -2.06 16.91
N GLY A 56 12.55 -3.35 16.85
CA GLY A 56 11.63 -4.44 17.15
C GLY A 56 10.69 -4.73 15.99
N TRP A 57 9.39 -4.83 16.27
CA TRP A 57 8.37 -5.18 15.28
C TRP A 57 7.51 -3.98 14.93
N ALA A 58 7.11 -3.88 13.66
CA ALA A 58 6.16 -2.90 13.18
C ALA A 58 5.03 -3.59 12.40
N GLN A 59 3.84 -3.00 12.42
CA GLN A 59 2.75 -3.40 11.53
C GLN A 59 2.72 -2.47 10.32
N MET A 60 2.61 -3.05 9.14
CA MET A 60 2.53 -2.34 7.86
C MET A 60 1.26 -2.77 7.14
N GLU A 61 0.63 -1.88 6.38
CA GLU A 61 -0.55 -2.26 5.61
C GLU A 61 -0.19 -3.38 4.63
N ASP A 62 -1.12 -4.32 4.48
CA ASP A 62 -1.00 -5.42 3.54
C ASP A 62 -2.21 -5.39 2.59
N TYR A 63 -1.97 -4.85 1.41
CA TYR A 63 -2.93 -4.79 0.33
C TYR A 63 -2.62 -5.80 -0.78
N ARG A 64 -1.70 -6.74 -0.56
CA ARG A 64 -1.28 -7.71 -1.58
C ARG A 64 -2.47 -8.48 -2.15
N GLY A 65 -2.47 -8.69 -3.46
CA GLY A 65 -3.54 -9.36 -4.21
C GLY A 65 -4.81 -8.52 -4.41
N LYS A 66 -4.87 -7.29 -3.88
CA LYS A 66 -5.93 -6.33 -4.23
C LYS A 66 -5.56 -5.61 -5.52
N ILE A 67 -6.59 -5.17 -6.24
CA ILE A 67 -6.45 -4.33 -7.43
C ILE A 67 -6.75 -2.89 -7.05
N ALA A 68 -5.78 -2.00 -7.29
CA ALA A 68 -5.95 -0.55 -7.26
C ALA A 68 -6.00 0.01 -8.69
N VAL A 69 -6.26 1.29 -8.84
CA VAL A 69 -6.30 2.02 -10.10
C VAL A 69 -5.28 3.14 -10.07
N HIS A 70 -4.49 3.27 -11.12
CA HIS A 70 -3.53 4.36 -11.24
C HIS A 70 -4.26 5.67 -11.60
N ILE A 71 -4.06 6.73 -10.82
CA ILE A 71 -4.85 7.98 -10.92
C ILE A 71 -4.66 8.71 -12.26
N GLU A 72 -3.47 8.65 -12.86
CA GLU A 72 -3.20 9.27 -14.17
C GLU A 72 -3.66 8.40 -15.36
N THR A 73 -3.27 7.12 -15.37
CA THR A 73 -3.50 6.23 -16.53
C THR A 73 -4.86 5.53 -16.50
N LYS A 74 -5.52 5.49 -15.34
CA LYS A 74 -6.78 4.76 -15.07
C LYS A 74 -6.68 3.25 -15.26
N LEU A 75 -5.46 2.72 -15.32
CA LEU A 75 -5.23 1.30 -15.49
C LEU A 75 -5.30 0.58 -14.14
N PRO A 76 -5.84 -0.65 -14.10
CA PRO A 76 -5.79 -1.49 -12.91
C PRO A 76 -4.35 -1.94 -12.65
N VAL A 77 -3.96 -1.94 -11.37
CA VAL A 77 -2.65 -2.34 -10.88
C VAL A 77 -2.85 -3.30 -9.71
N GLU A 78 -2.29 -4.51 -9.82
CA GLU A 78 -2.25 -5.45 -8.70
C GLU A 78 -1.18 -5.04 -7.70
N ILE A 79 -1.55 -4.98 -6.42
CA ILE A 79 -0.58 -4.69 -5.35
C ILE A 79 0.16 -5.97 -5.00
N VAL A 80 1.49 -5.90 -5.06
CA VAL A 80 2.38 -7.03 -4.73
C VAL A 80 3.32 -6.72 -3.56
N GLY A 81 3.42 -5.45 -3.18
CA GLY A 81 4.27 -4.98 -2.09
C GLY A 81 3.54 -4.86 -0.75
N ILE A 82 4.33 -4.77 0.32
CA ILE A 82 3.87 -4.47 1.68
C ILE A 82 4.07 -2.99 1.94
N GLY A 83 3.15 -2.38 2.68
CA GLY A 83 3.21 -0.98 3.08
C GLY A 83 2.01 -0.18 2.57
N PRO A 84 2.05 1.15 2.77
CA PRO A 84 0.96 2.02 2.39
C PRO A 84 0.73 1.98 0.89
N LEU A 85 -0.51 2.22 0.48
CA LEU A 85 -0.84 2.39 -0.92
C LEU A 85 -0.06 3.60 -1.47
N PRO A 86 0.70 3.46 -2.58
CA PRO A 86 1.34 4.60 -3.23
C PRO A 86 0.34 5.70 -3.59
N ASP A 87 0.76 6.97 -3.52
CA ASP A 87 -0.10 8.13 -3.77
C ASP A 87 -0.66 8.17 -5.21
N GLU A 88 -0.01 7.49 -6.15
CA GLU A 88 -0.46 7.36 -7.53
C GLU A 88 -1.57 6.31 -7.72
N LEU A 89 -1.91 5.56 -6.67
CA LEU A 89 -2.90 4.50 -6.70
C LEU A 89 -4.10 4.83 -5.79
N THR A 90 -5.27 4.41 -6.22
CA THR A 90 -6.50 4.49 -5.42
C THR A 90 -7.32 3.21 -5.57
N PHE A 91 -8.07 2.83 -4.53
CA PHE A 91 -9.04 1.74 -4.64
C PHE A 91 -10.35 2.19 -5.29
N GLU A 92 -10.49 3.48 -5.59
CA GLU A 92 -11.66 4.02 -6.27
C GLU A 92 -11.50 3.93 -7.78
N SER A 93 -12.54 3.43 -8.46
CA SER A 93 -12.58 3.44 -9.92
C SER A 93 -13.25 4.73 -10.43
N PRO A 94 -12.77 5.31 -11.54
CA PRO A 94 -13.47 6.42 -12.19
C PRO A 94 -14.85 5.95 -12.66
N ALA A 95 -15.87 6.78 -12.46
CA ALA A 95 -17.21 6.48 -12.93
C ALA A 95 -17.33 6.64 -14.46
N THR A 96 -16.53 7.54 -15.03
CA THR A 96 -16.48 7.80 -16.47
C THR A 96 -15.05 7.92 -16.99
N ALA A 97 -14.86 7.62 -18.28
CA ALA A 97 -13.55 7.76 -18.93
C ALA A 97 -12.99 9.20 -18.90
N ARG A 98 -13.84 10.22 -18.70
CA ARG A 98 -13.43 11.63 -18.67
C ARG A 98 -13.03 12.10 -17.28
N ASP A 99 -13.24 11.29 -16.25
CA ASP A 99 -12.95 11.69 -14.88
C ASP A 99 -11.46 11.94 -14.70
N ILE A 100 -11.13 12.90 -13.86
CA ILE A 100 -9.76 13.27 -13.52
C ILE A 100 -9.65 13.22 -12.01
N TRP A 101 -8.55 12.69 -11.49
CA TRP A 101 -8.28 12.70 -10.07
C TRP A 101 -8.01 14.14 -9.59
N ASP A 102 -8.73 14.60 -8.57
CA ASP A 102 -8.57 15.95 -8.00
C ASP A 102 -7.59 16.02 -6.82
N GLY A 103 -6.95 14.88 -6.50
CA GLY A 103 -6.13 14.68 -5.30
C GLY A 103 -6.84 13.89 -4.20
N SER A 104 -8.16 13.70 -4.31
CA SER A 104 -8.96 12.98 -3.32
C SER A 104 -10.00 12.04 -3.91
N GLN A 105 -10.57 12.39 -5.06
CA GLN A 105 -11.66 11.65 -5.71
C GLN A 105 -11.64 11.87 -7.23
N TRP A 106 -12.39 11.04 -7.93
CA TRP A 106 -12.64 11.19 -9.37
C TRP A 106 -13.67 12.28 -9.64
N VAL A 107 -13.31 13.28 -10.45
CA VAL A 107 -14.20 14.39 -10.84
C VAL A 107 -14.39 14.44 -12.35
N THR A 108 -15.66 14.48 -12.80
CA THR A 108 -15.98 14.70 -14.22
C THR A 108 -15.86 16.20 -14.56
N PRO A 109 -14.93 16.63 -15.43
CA PRO A 109 -14.83 18.03 -15.81
C PRO A 109 -16.05 18.46 -16.64
N LYS A 110 -16.62 19.62 -16.30
CA LYS A 110 -17.71 20.23 -17.09
C LYS A 110 -17.18 20.62 -18.47
N GLN A 111 -17.89 20.22 -19.54
CA GLN A 111 -17.58 20.70 -20.89
C GLN A 111 -17.72 22.24 -20.94
N LYS A 112 -16.62 22.95 -21.21
CA LYS A 112 -16.70 24.35 -21.65
C LYS A 112 -17.28 24.37 -23.07
N GLY A 113 -18.53 24.79 -23.21
CA GLY A 113 -19.17 24.96 -24.52
C GLY A 113 -18.47 26.03 -25.36
N PHE A 114 -17.84 25.65 -26.47
CA PHE A 114 -17.09 26.53 -27.36
C PHE A 114 -17.94 27.29 -28.39
N TRP A 115 -19.28 27.28 -28.29
CA TRP A 115 -20.15 27.66 -29.41
C TRP A 115 -20.75 29.08 -29.40
N ARG A 116 -20.41 29.96 -28.44
CA ARG A 116 -21.08 31.27 -28.34
C ARG A 116 -20.41 32.45 -29.08
N SER A 117 -19.20 32.29 -29.63
CA SER A 117 -18.48 33.43 -30.25
C SER A 117 -18.55 33.49 -31.78
N LEU A 118 -19.02 32.45 -32.48
CA LEU A 118 -19.02 32.41 -33.96
C LEU A 118 -20.34 32.85 -34.62
N ILE A 119 -21.46 32.91 -33.90
CA ILE A 119 -22.78 33.22 -34.50
C ILE A 119 -23.03 34.74 -34.65
N ARG A 120 -22.30 35.61 -33.93
CA ARG A 120 -22.54 37.07 -34.00
C ARG A 120 -21.94 37.79 -35.21
N ARG A 121 -21.12 37.13 -36.04
CA ARG A 121 -20.44 37.79 -37.18
C ARG A 121 -21.15 37.63 -38.53
N PHE A 122 -22.14 36.73 -38.65
CA PHE A 122 -22.86 36.48 -39.91
C PHE A 122 -24.20 37.21 -40.03
N SER A 123 -24.72 37.83 -38.96
CA SER A 123 -26.01 38.55 -39.00
C SER A 123 -25.88 40.04 -39.38
N ARG A 124 -24.68 40.57 -39.62
CA ARG A 124 -24.46 42.01 -39.81
C ARG A 124 -24.04 42.43 -41.23
N ASN A 125 -24.00 41.49 -42.18
CA ASN A 125 -23.56 41.74 -43.57
C ASN A 125 -24.62 41.45 -44.64
N ASN A 126 -25.92 41.44 -44.30
CA ASN A 126 -27.00 41.15 -45.26
C ASN A 126 -28.13 42.19 -45.25
N GLU A 127 -27.79 43.47 -45.06
CA GLU A 127 -28.65 44.61 -45.46
C GLU A 127 -27.86 45.56 -46.36
#